data_AF-A0A4S0JS00-F1
#
_entry.id   AF-A0A4S0JS00-F1
#
_cell.length_a   1.000
_cell.length_b   1.000
_cell.length_c   1.000
_cell.angle_alpha   90.00
_cell.angle_beta   90.00
_cell.angle_gamma   90.00
#
_symmetry.space_group_name_H-M   'P 1'
#
loop_
_entity.id
_entity.type
_entity.pdbx_description
1 polymer ?
#
loop_
_entity_poly.entity_id
_entity_poly.type
_entity_poly.pdbx_seq_one_letter_code
_entity_poly.pdbx_strand_id
1 'polypeptide(L)'
;LRFTEGAKLVAHNATFDIGFLNVEFGRLGHPPVDNGLVVDTLALARRKHPMGPNSLDALCKRLGVDNSHRALHGGLLDAQILGDVYIALTSGQEEIGFGLGDEEGGSAGAALHAFDTSKL
;
A
#
# COMPACT_ATOMS: atom_id res chain seq x y z
N LEU A 1 -15.26 5.00 -17.66
CA LEU A 1 -14.17 4.92 -16.66
C LEU A 1 -14.43 5.81 -15.42
N ARG A 2 -15.70 6.01 -15.02
CA ARG A 2 -16.07 6.99 -13.97
C ARG A 2 -15.45 6.70 -12.60
N PHE A 3 -15.28 5.43 -12.25
CA PHE A 3 -14.76 5.03 -10.94
C PHE A 3 -13.31 5.51 -10.68
N THR A 4 -12.48 5.58 -11.72
CA THR A 4 -11.06 5.93 -11.63
C THR A 4 -10.76 7.34 -12.13
N GLU A 5 -11.78 8.11 -12.50
CA GLU A 5 -11.61 9.42 -13.13
C GLU A 5 -11.03 10.43 -12.13
N GLY A 6 -9.84 10.97 -12.44
CA GLY A 6 -9.11 11.91 -11.59
C GLY A 6 -8.50 11.29 -10.31
N ALA A 7 -8.68 9.99 -10.08
CA ALA A 7 -8.15 9.30 -8.91
C ALA A 7 -6.68 8.88 -9.10
N LYS A 8 -5.95 8.78 -7.99
CA LYS A 8 -4.65 8.09 -7.99
C LYS A 8 -4.86 6.58 -7.95
N LEU A 9 -4.20 5.87 -8.84
CA LEU A 9 -4.22 4.41 -8.89
C LEU A 9 -3.04 3.86 -8.08
N VAL A 10 -3.33 3.38 -6.88
CA VAL A 10 -2.33 2.79 -5.98
C VAL A 10 -2.30 1.28 -6.19
N ALA A 11 -1.14 0.74 -6.54
CA ALA A 11 -0.95 -0.69 -6.78
C ALA A 11 0.40 -1.17 -6.21
N HIS A 12 0.53 -2.48 -5.97
CA HIS A 12 1.78 -3.10 -5.52
C HIS A 12 2.41 -3.83 -6.69
N ASN A 13 3.52 -3.29 -7.23
CA ASN A 13 4.05 -3.63 -8.56
C ASN A 13 3.11 -3.13 -9.69
N ALA A 14 2.83 -1.82 -9.68
CA ALA A 14 1.82 -1.18 -10.53
C ALA A 14 1.96 -1.47 -12.04
N THR A 15 3.17 -1.73 -12.53
CA THR A 15 3.41 -2.12 -13.93
C THR A 15 2.55 -3.31 -14.37
N PHE A 16 2.26 -4.24 -13.45
CA PHE A 16 1.41 -5.40 -13.72
C PHE A 16 -0.04 -4.95 -13.99
N ASP A 17 -0.71 -4.36 -12.99
CA ASP A 17 -2.12 -3.97 -13.07
C ASP A 17 -2.38 -2.94 -14.18
N ILE A 18 -1.52 -1.93 -14.29
CA ILE A 18 -1.63 -0.89 -15.32
C ILE A 18 -1.40 -1.47 -16.72
N GLY A 19 -0.52 -2.46 -16.86
CA GLY A 19 -0.34 -3.21 -18.10
C GLY A 19 -1.63 -3.90 -18.54
N PHE A 20 -2.29 -4.61 -17.62
CA PHE A 20 -3.59 -5.25 -17.89
C PHE A 20 -4.67 -4.23 -18.26
N LEU A 21 -4.81 -3.15 -17.48
CA LEU A 21 -5.80 -2.10 -17.76
C LEU A 21 -5.59 -1.45 -19.13
N ASN A 22 -4.35 -1.12 -19.49
CA ASN A 22 -4.04 -0.49 -20.77
C ASN A 22 -4.33 -1.39 -21.98
N VAL A 23 -4.13 -2.71 -21.85
CA VAL A 23 -4.52 -3.67 -22.89
C VAL A 23 -6.03 -3.68 -23.08
N GLU A 24 -6.81 -3.77 -22.00
CA GLU A 24 -8.27 -3.77 -22.09
C GLU A 24 -8.83 -2.42 -22.55
N PHE A 25 -8.22 -1.30 -22.14
CA PHE A 25 -8.57 0.04 -22.63
C PHE A 25 -8.31 0.16 -24.13
N GLY A 26 -7.18 -0.36 -24.62
CA GLY A 26 -6.88 -0.39 -26.06
C GLY A 26 -7.93 -1.17 -26.85
N ARG A 27 -8.40 -2.31 -26.34
CA ARG A 27 -9.49 -3.10 -26.97
C ARG A 27 -10.81 -2.35 -27.05
N LEU A 28 -11.07 -1.45 -26.10
CA LEU A 28 -12.29 -0.64 -26.03
C LEU A 28 -12.13 0.75 -26.67
N GLY A 29 -10.97 1.08 -27.24
CA GLY A 29 -10.70 2.39 -27.85
C GLY A 29 -10.53 3.52 -26.83
N HIS A 30 -10.18 3.21 -25.58
CA HIS A 30 -9.87 4.17 -24.53
C HIS A 30 -8.36 4.51 -24.51
N PRO A 31 -7.99 5.73 -24.10
CA PRO A 31 -6.59 6.09 -23.89
C PRO A 31 -5.98 5.25 -22.76
N PRO A 32 -4.66 5.05 -22.74
CA PRO A 32 -3.99 4.41 -21.61
C PRO A 32 -4.13 5.25 -20.34
N VAL A 33 -3.96 4.60 -19.19
CA VAL A 33 -3.84 5.24 -17.89
C VAL A 33 -2.68 6.25 -17.92
N ASP A 34 -2.94 7.46 -17.41
CA ASP A 34 -1.90 8.45 -17.19
C ASP A 34 -0.95 7.99 -16.07
N ASN A 35 0.33 7.81 -16.43
CA ASN A 35 1.38 7.42 -15.48
C ASN A 35 1.55 8.42 -14.33
N GLY A 36 1.17 9.70 -14.52
CA GLY A 36 1.18 10.71 -13.45
C GLY A 36 0.19 10.44 -12.32
N LEU A 37 -0.83 9.61 -12.56
CA LEU A 37 -1.83 9.21 -11.58
C LEU A 37 -1.48 7.88 -10.88
N VAL A 38 -0.43 7.18 -11.31
CA VAL A 38 -0.08 5.86 -10.80
C VAL A 38 0.89 5.95 -9.62
N VAL A 39 0.62 5.21 -8.56
CA VAL A 39 1.48 5.08 -7.39
C VAL A 39 1.88 3.61 -7.22
N ASP A 40 3.17 3.32 -7.40
CA ASP A 40 3.74 2.01 -7.12
C ASP A 40 4.22 1.89 -5.68
N THR A 41 3.47 1.16 -4.87
CA THR A 41 3.80 0.90 -3.47
C THR A 41 5.02 0.00 -3.28
N LEU A 42 5.36 -0.84 -4.28
CA LEU A 42 6.59 -1.64 -4.21
C LEU A 42 7.81 -0.74 -4.33
N ALA A 43 7.78 0.24 -5.25
CA ALA A 43 8.82 1.25 -5.36
C ALA A 43 8.92 2.11 -4.09
N LEU A 44 7.78 2.50 -3.49
CA LEU A 44 7.76 3.19 -2.20
C LEU A 44 8.39 2.36 -1.08
N ALA A 45 7.97 1.10 -0.95
CA ALA A 45 8.48 0.17 0.04
C ALA A 45 9.99 -0.05 -0.10
N ARG A 46 10.50 -0.26 -1.32
CA ARG A 46 11.95 -0.41 -1.57
C ARG A 46 12.76 0.82 -1.16
N ARG A 47 12.20 2.04 -1.28
CA ARG A 47 12.88 3.26 -0.82
C ARG A 47 12.92 3.36 0.71
N LYS A 48 11.81 3.03 1.39
CA LYS A 48 11.70 3.09 2.86
C LYS A 48 12.44 1.92 3.54
N HIS A 49 12.48 0.77 2.87
CA HIS A 49 12.97 -0.50 3.38
C HIS A 49 13.85 -1.18 2.31
N PRO A 50 15.06 -0.63 2.07
CA PRO A 50 15.95 -1.17 1.04
C PRO A 50 16.43 -2.60 1.37
N MET A 51 16.54 -2.91 2.67
CA MET A 51 16.95 -4.22 3.14
C MET A 51 15.72 -5.08 3.47
N GLY A 52 15.68 -6.26 2.86
CA GLY A 52 14.70 -7.30 3.13
C GLY A 52 13.53 -7.36 2.13
N PRO A 53 12.59 -8.29 2.36
CA PRO A 53 11.44 -8.48 1.48
C PRO A 53 10.47 -7.30 1.59
N ASN A 54 9.94 -6.92 0.42
CA ASN A 54 8.95 -5.87 0.25
C ASN A 54 7.68 -6.42 -0.44
N SER A 55 7.41 -7.72 -0.30
CA SER A 55 6.11 -8.27 -0.71
C SER A 55 5.00 -7.72 0.20
N LEU A 56 3.75 -7.75 -0.28
CA LEU A 56 2.60 -7.30 0.50
C LEU A 56 2.54 -7.98 1.88
N ASP A 57 2.71 -9.31 1.96
CA ASP A 57 2.73 -10.04 3.24
C ASP A 57 3.87 -9.62 4.17
N ALA A 58 5.06 -9.38 3.60
CA ALA A 58 6.20 -8.91 4.39
C ALA A 58 5.95 -7.49 4.94
N LEU A 59 5.28 -6.64 4.16
CA LEU A 59 4.89 -5.31 4.60
C LEU A 59 3.79 -5.36 5.65
N CYS A 60 2.80 -6.24 5.52
CA CYS A 60 1.77 -6.41 6.54
C CYS A 60 2.39 -6.77 7.90
N LYS A 61 3.28 -7.76 7.92
CA LYS A 61 4.00 -8.17 9.13
C LYS A 61 4.86 -7.03 9.70
N ARG A 62 5.54 -6.28 8.84
CA ARG A 62 6.45 -5.20 9.25
C ARG A 62 5.71 -3.99 9.81
N LEU A 63 4.58 -3.65 9.21
CA LEU A 63 3.81 -2.44 9.50
C LEU A 63 2.67 -2.69 10.50
N GLY A 64 2.49 -3.93 10.96
CA GLY A 64 1.41 -4.30 11.88
C GLY A 64 0.02 -4.27 11.25
N VAL A 65 -0.08 -4.47 9.94
CA VAL A 65 -1.37 -4.57 9.22
C VAL A 65 -1.87 -6.00 9.31
N ASP A 66 -3.11 -6.18 9.75
CA ASP A 66 -3.74 -7.50 9.83
C ASP A 66 -4.09 -8.04 8.42
N ASN A 67 -3.57 -9.22 8.10
CA ASN A 67 -3.90 -9.96 6.88
C ASN A 67 -4.50 -11.34 7.18
N SER A 68 -4.96 -11.60 8.41
CA SER A 68 -5.51 -12.88 8.86
C SER A 68 -6.73 -13.36 8.06
N HIS A 69 -7.53 -12.42 7.55
CA HIS A 69 -8.68 -12.69 6.69
C HIS A 69 -8.30 -13.08 5.25
N ARG A 70 -7.01 -13.07 4.90
CA ARG A 70 -6.45 -13.43 3.58
C ARG A 70 -6.37 -14.94 3.40
N ALA A 71 -7.52 -15.62 3.39
CA ALA A 71 -7.59 -17.06 3.11
C ALA A 71 -7.35 -17.38 1.62
N LEU A 72 -7.76 -16.48 0.72
CA LEU A 72 -7.52 -16.55 -0.73
C LEU A 72 -7.03 -15.21 -1.24
N HIS A 73 -6.10 -15.23 -2.20
CA HIS A 73 -5.62 -14.06 -2.91
C HIS A 73 -6.74 -13.56 -3.83
N GLY A 74 -7.52 -12.59 -3.35
CA GLY A 74 -8.61 -11.97 -4.10
C GLY A 74 -8.32 -10.49 -4.31
N GLY A 75 -8.50 -10.00 -5.53
CA GLY A 75 -8.16 -8.62 -5.88
C GLY A 75 -8.81 -7.55 -4.99
N LEU A 76 -10.03 -7.79 -4.50
CA LEU A 76 -10.70 -6.89 -3.57
C LEU A 76 -10.02 -6.86 -2.19
N LEU A 77 -9.71 -8.03 -1.64
CA LEU A 77 -9.07 -8.13 -0.32
C LEU A 77 -7.63 -7.61 -0.37
N ASP A 78 -6.90 -7.93 -1.44
CA ASP A 78 -5.55 -7.41 -1.68
C ASP A 78 -5.56 -5.89 -1.83
N ALA A 79 -6.57 -5.30 -2.48
CA ALA A 79 -6.74 -3.85 -2.57
C ALA A 79 -7.02 -3.20 -1.20
N GLN A 80 -7.80 -3.86 -0.34
CA GLN A 80 -8.07 -3.37 1.02
C GLN A 80 -6.81 -3.38 1.89
N ILE A 81 -6.12 -4.52 1.93
CA ILE A 81 -4.85 -4.67 2.66
C ILE A 81 -3.80 -3.68 2.14
N LEU A 82 -3.74 -3.50 0.82
CA LEU A 82 -2.84 -2.53 0.20
C LEU A 82 -3.16 -1.09 0.63
N GLY A 83 -4.43 -0.74 0.83
CA GLY A 83 -4.84 0.56 1.36
C GLY A 83 -4.21 0.83 2.73
N ASP A 84 -4.33 -0.13 3.65
CA ASP A 84 -3.75 -0.03 5.00
C ASP A 84 -2.22 0.05 4.96
N VAL A 85 -1.59 -0.79 4.12
CA VAL A 85 -0.12 -0.75 3.91
C VAL A 85 0.32 0.57 3.32
N TYR A 86 -0.41 1.13 2.36
CA TYR A 86 -0.09 2.41 1.73
C TYR A 86 -0.18 3.57 2.73
N ILE A 87 -1.22 3.57 3.58
CA ILE A 87 -1.34 4.52 4.69
C ILE A 87 -0.14 4.36 5.61
N ALA A 88 0.17 3.17 6.11
CA ALA A 88 1.32 2.94 7.00
C ALA A 88 2.69 3.29 6.38
N LEU A 89 2.84 3.13 5.06
CA LEU A 89 4.04 3.55 4.33
C LEU A 89 4.17 5.08 4.28
N THR A 90 3.07 5.80 4.13
CA THR A 90 3.04 7.26 3.89
C THR A 90 2.77 8.09 5.13
N SER A 91 2.22 7.51 6.20
CA SER A 91 1.74 8.22 7.40
C SER A 91 2.83 8.82 8.28
N GLY A 92 4.08 8.93 7.81
CA GLY A 92 5.17 9.64 8.49
C GLY A 92 5.43 9.11 9.89
N GLN A 93 6.46 8.28 10.06
CA GLN A 93 7.13 8.35 11.36
C GLN A 93 7.81 9.71 11.41
N GLU A 94 7.12 10.70 11.99
CA GLU A 94 7.82 11.66 12.84
C GLU A 94 8.32 10.86 14.04
N GLU A 95 9.41 10.12 13.85
CA GLU A 95 10.31 9.89 14.97
C GLU A 95 10.87 11.27 15.29
N ILE A 96 10.16 12.03 16.13
CA ILE A 96 10.75 13.14 16.85
C ILE A 96 11.82 12.48 17.69
N GLY A 97 13.04 12.45 17.15
CA GLY A 97 14.24 12.01 17.84
C GLY A 97 14.54 12.97 18.98
N PHE A 98 13.77 12.88 20.06
CA PHE A 98 14.29 13.23 21.37
C PHE A 98 15.25 12.11 21.74
N GLY A 99 16.54 12.38 21.54
CA GLY A 99 17.60 11.63 22.18
C GLY A 99 17.42 11.74 23.69
N LEU A 100 16.64 10.82 24.26
CA LEU A 100 16.69 10.49 25.66
C LEU A 100 17.63 9.30 25.74
N GLY A 101 18.79 9.57 26.34
CA GLY A 101 19.82 8.57 26.57
C GLY A 101 19.26 7.37 27.31
N ASP A 102 19.90 6.23 27.02
CA ASP A 102 19.97 4.99 27.78
C ASP A 102 18.87 4.79 28.84
N GLU A 103 17.96 3.85 28.61
CA GLU A 103 17.83 2.60 29.38
C GLU A 103 16.61 1.78 28.90
N GLU A 104 16.87 0.49 28.68
CA GLU A 104 16.00 -0.71 28.71
C GLU A 104 14.50 -0.64 28.34
N GLY A 105 14.16 -1.42 27.30
CA GLY A 105 13.08 -2.43 27.39
C GLY A 105 11.63 -1.98 27.16
N GLY A 106 11.10 -2.27 25.96
CA GLY A 106 9.65 -2.36 25.75
C GLY A 106 9.18 -1.99 24.34
N SER A 107 9.06 -2.99 23.46
CA SER A 107 8.42 -2.84 22.15
C SER A 107 6.91 -2.62 22.31
N ALA A 108 6.47 -1.38 22.48
CA ALA A 108 5.07 -1.00 22.33
C ALA A 108 4.79 -0.64 20.86
N GLY A 109 4.33 -1.64 20.09
CA GLY A 109 3.80 -1.42 18.75
C GLY A 109 2.55 -0.56 18.84
N ALA A 110 2.58 0.63 18.24
CA ALA A 110 1.41 1.49 18.10
C ALA A 110 0.37 0.76 17.21
N ALA A 111 -0.75 0.36 17.80
CA ALA A 111 -1.86 -0.19 17.06
C ALA A 111 -2.45 0.89 16.14
N LEU A 112 -2.30 0.72 14.82
CA LEU A 112 -3.03 1.53 13.85
C LEU A 112 -4.53 1.19 13.98
N HIS A 113 -5.36 2.21 14.17
CA HIS A 113 -6.80 2.09 14.03
C HIS A 113 -7.12 1.70 12.58
N ALA A 114 -7.68 0.50 12.39
CA ALA A 114 -8.18 0.02 11.11
C ALA A 114 -9.18 1.02 10.51
N PHE A 115 -8.99 1.36 9.23
CA PHE A 115 -9.87 2.28 8.52
C PHE A 115 -11.17 1.56 8.14
N ASP A 116 -12.30 1.97 8.74
CA ASP A 116 -13.60 1.35 8.55
C ASP A 116 -14.26 1.80 7.23
N THR A 117 -14.28 0.89 6.25
CA THR A 117 -14.88 1.10 4.93
C THR A 117 -16.42 1.06 4.95
N SER A 118 -17.04 0.71 6.07
CA SER A 118 -18.51 0.67 6.23
C SER A 118 -19.16 2.05 6.27
N LYS A 119 -18.33 3.11 6.22
CA LYS A 119 -18.75 4.52 6.25
C LYS A 119 -18.59 5.24 4.91
N LEU A 120 -18.31 4.51 3.83
CA LEU A 120 -18.31 5.00 2.45
C LEU A 120 -19.66 4.76 1.77
#